data_AF-A0AAW2R6S3-F1
#
_entry.id   AF-A0AAW2R6S3-F1
#
_cell.length_a   1.000
_cell.length_b   1.000
_cell.length_c   1.000
_cell.angle_alpha   90.00
_cell.angle_beta   90.00
_cell.angle_gamma   90.00
#
_symmetry.space_group_name_H-M   'P 1'
#
loop_
_entity.id
_entity.type
_entity.pdbx_description
1 polymer ?
#
loop_
_entity_poly.entity_id
_entity_poly.type
_entity_poly.pdbx_seq_one_letter_code
_entity_poly.pdbx_strand_id
1 'polypeptide(L)'
;MKEIVTIQVGSYANFVGSHFWNFQDELLGLADSPISDQIFRSHGLNMDVLYRTGETQQGILTYTPRLVSVDFQGRMSKYLCLEDQKPYHSSAVYASAIHSISLPFRMQPLGPSAQLSYTCGAVDVNELVQMLAGQARQNMVMTLDIAMPAPALSDIQCRQSLLENLHPLTPEISENVEDMHALESMTIHGVFGSGCKRASLSEVKDAVQTAYSTAAERPRFSHLSVAQCPLPIPLPFPSIFGNLVGRHGELLDTPISESASRGSLEVHSIPMAARLRSSSCVLPFLENRLENLRKFGIARGALGSELLASWGFGKDDVEDMGETLSNMVRTLNPVSELSSDSD
;
A
#
# COMPACT_ATOMS: atom_id res chain seq x y z
N MET A 1 14.76 15.91 -15.17
CA MET A 1 14.12 15.83 -13.84
C MET A 1 12.62 15.67 -14.10
N LYS A 2 12.02 14.51 -13.86
CA LYS A 2 10.57 14.32 -14.07
C LYS A 2 9.88 14.67 -12.76
N GLU A 3 9.03 15.69 -12.80
CA GLU A 3 8.36 16.23 -11.62
C GLU A 3 7.15 15.36 -11.25
N ILE A 4 7.02 15.03 -9.98
CA ILE A 4 5.87 14.29 -9.44
C ILE A 4 4.97 15.32 -8.76
N VAL A 5 3.78 15.53 -9.33
CA VAL A 5 2.73 16.41 -8.77
C VAL A 5 1.89 15.61 -7.78
N THR A 6 1.49 16.27 -6.70
CA THR A 6 0.75 15.68 -5.59
C THR A 6 -0.59 16.36 -5.40
N ILE A 7 -1.67 15.58 -5.48
CA ILE A 7 -3.04 16.07 -5.31
C ILE A 7 -3.77 15.20 -4.29
N GLN A 8 -4.03 15.73 -3.10
CA GLN A 8 -4.87 15.09 -2.09
C GLN A 8 -6.33 15.35 -2.43
N VAL A 9 -7.07 14.31 -2.81
CA VAL A 9 -8.50 14.41 -3.15
C VAL A 9 -9.25 13.32 -2.39
N GLY A 10 -10.36 13.69 -1.78
CA GLY A 10 -11.20 12.76 -1.04
C GLY A 10 -11.55 13.28 0.34
N SER A 11 -12.63 12.73 0.90
CA SER A 11 -13.18 13.18 2.19
C SER A 11 -12.24 12.90 3.38
N TYR A 12 -11.32 11.93 3.21
CA TYR A 12 -10.37 11.47 4.22
C TYR A 12 -8.92 11.91 3.96
N ALA A 13 -8.64 12.58 2.84
CA ALA A 13 -7.27 12.78 2.35
C ALA A 13 -6.37 13.55 3.33
N ASN A 14 -6.93 14.51 4.06
CA ASN A 14 -6.19 15.28 5.08
C ASN A 14 -5.82 14.42 6.30
N PHE A 15 -6.69 13.51 6.73
CA PHE A 15 -6.40 12.59 7.83
C PHE A 15 -5.30 11.60 7.44
N VAL A 16 -5.39 11.04 6.23
CA VAL A 16 -4.36 10.12 5.69
C VAL A 16 -3.03 10.84 5.57
N GLY A 17 -3.03 12.05 5.02
CA GLY A 17 -1.84 12.88 4.91
C GLY A 17 -1.19 13.14 6.26
N SER A 18 -1.99 13.52 7.27
CA SER A 18 -1.48 13.81 8.61
C SER A 18 -0.76 12.61 9.22
N HIS A 19 -1.38 11.43 9.20
CA HIS A 19 -0.74 10.19 9.67
C HIS A 19 0.54 9.87 8.88
N PHE A 20 0.48 10.02 7.56
CA PHE A 20 1.62 9.74 6.69
C PHE A 20 2.84 10.61 7.00
N TRP A 21 2.63 11.91 7.22
CA TRP A 21 3.71 12.83 7.61
C TRP A 21 4.20 12.59 9.03
N ASN A 22 3.30 12.27 9.96
CA ASN A 22 3.69 11.91 11.33
C ASN A 22 4.61 10.68 11.35
N PHE A 23 4.39 9.68 10.49
CA PHE A 23 5.31 8.54 10.39
C PHE A 23 6.71 8.95 9.93
N GLN A 24 6.81 9.92 9.01
CA GLN A 24 8.09 10.38 8.51
C GLN A 24 8.84 11.21 9.54
N ASP A 25 8.14 12.10 10.22
CA ASP A 25 8.69 12.92 11.32
C ASP A 25 9.20 12.03 12.46
N GLU A 26 8.41 11.03 12.86
CA GLU A 26 8.80 10.06 13.89
C GLU A 26 10.02 9.24 13.48
N LEU A 27 10.10 8.79 12.22
CA LEU A 27 11.29 8.08 11.72
C LEU A 27 12.55 8.95 11.80
N LEU A 28 12.46 10.24 11.43
CA LEU A 28 13.57 11.17 11.51
C LEU A 28 13.98 11.40 12.98
N GLY A 29 13.01 11.66 13.86
CA GLY A 29 13.26 11.83 15.29
C GLY A 29 13.89 10.60 15.94
N LEU A 30 13.43 9.39 15.56
CA LEU A 30 14.03 8.14 16.02
C LEU A 30 15.43 7.90 15.43
N ALA A 31 15.70 8.30 14.18
CA ALA A 31 17.01 8.17 13.57
C ALA A 31 18.06 9.06 14.27
N ASP A 32 17.67 10.28 14.67
CA ASP A 32 18.57 11.25 15.32
C ASP A 32 18.74 11.03 16.84
N SER A 33 17.82 10.29 17.48
CA SER A 33 17.87 10.04 18.92
C SER A 33 18.97 9.05 19.30
N PRO A 34 19.87 9.37 20.26
CA PRO A 34 20.94 8.47 20.71
C PRO A 34 20.43 7.31 21.58
N ILE A 35 19.18 7.35 22.04
CA ILE A 35 18.56 6.33 22.92
C ILE A 35 17.64 5.39 22.12
N SER A 36 17.29 5.74 20.88
CA SER A 36 16.48 4.89 20.01
C SER A 36 17.21 3.61 19.60
N ASP A 37 16.41 2.60 19.24
CA ASP A 37 16.92 1.35 18.67
C ASP A 37 17.73 1.63 17.39
N GLN A 38 18.88 0.99 17.27
CA GLN A 38 19.78 1.11 16.12
C GLN A 38 19.07 0.85 14.79
N ILE A 39 18.03 0.01 14.79
CA ILE A 39 17.27 -0.34 13.58
C ILE A 39 16.64 0.88 12.89
N PHE A 40 16.29 1.92 13.65
CA PHE A 40 15.75 3.17 13.09
C PHE A 40 16.86 4.04 12.51
N ARG A 41 18.09 4.02 13.05
CA ARG A 41 19.21 4.80 12.49
C ARG A 41 19.74 4.21 11.19
N SER A 42 19.63 2.91 11.05
CA SER A 42 20.04 2.17 9.86
C SER A 42 18.89 1.90 8.89
N HIS A 43 17.86 2.76 8.85
CA HIS A 43 16.66 2.50 8.03
C HIS A 43 16.94 2.52 6.51
N GLY A 44 18.01 3.17 6.05
CA GLY A 44 18.44 3.14 4.63
C GLY A 44 17.45 3.81 3.66
N LEU A 45 16.76 4.86 4.11
CA LEU A 45 15.72 5.56 3.37
C LEU A 45 16.14 7.02 3.13
N ASN A 46 15.99 7.49 1.91
CA ASN A 46 16.05 8.89 1.53
C ASN A 46 14.66 9.51 1.69
N MET A 47 14.49 10.34 2.72
CA MET A 47 13.22 11.00 3.01
C MET A 47 12.94 12.18 2.06
N ASP A 48 13.97 12.76 1.43
CA ASP A 48 13.86 13.90 0.51
C ASP A 48 13.12 13.57 -0.80
N VAL A 49 12.97 12.28 -1.12
CA VAL A 49 12.21 11.84 -2.30
C VAL A 49 10.76 12.33 -2.24
N LEU A 50 10.19 12.38 -1.03
CA LEU A 50 8.80 12.78 -0.80
C LEU A 50 8.64 14.27 -0.50
N TYR A 51 9.72 15.02 -0.32
CA TYR A 51 9.67 16.46 -0.08
C TYR A 51 10.11 17.24 -1.31
N ARG A 52 9.34 18.26 -1.68
CA ARG A 52 9.88 19.32 -2.54
C ARG A 52 10.53 20.36 -1.66
N THR A 53 11.83 20.54 -1.83
CA THR A 53 12.50 21.75 -1.36
C THR A 53 11.99 22.92 -2.21
N GLY A 54 11.43 23.93 -1.56
CA GLY A 54 11.08 25.21 -2.14
C GLY A 54 11.65 26.34 -1.29
N GLU A 55 11.53 27.56 -1.77
CA GLU A 55 11.83 28.76 -1.00
C GLU A 55 10.56 29.63 -0.96
N THR A 56 10.24 30.15 0.23
CA THR A 56 9.20 31.18 0.36
C THR A 56 9.64 32.46 -0.35
N GLN A 57 8.73 33.41 -0.59
CA GLN A 57 9.08 34.73 -1.14
C GLN A 57 10.11 35.50 -0.28
N GLN A 58 10.34 35.05 0.96
CA GLN A 58 11.32 35.60 1.90
C GLN A 58 12.67 34.87 1.87
N GLY A 59 12.87 33.91 0.95
CA GLY A 59 14.10 33.10 0.86
C GLY A 59 14.25 32.04 1.94
N ILE A 60 13.18 31.77 2.72
CA ILE A 60 13.19 30.73 3.74
C ILE A 60 12.94 29.38 3.07
N LEU A 61 13.82 28.41 3.31
CA LEU A 61 13.67 27.03 2.85
C LEU A 61 12.36 26.45 3.40
N THR A 62 11.53 25.90 2.51
CA THR A 62 10.25 25.25 2.85
C THR A 62 10.22 23.86 2.24
N TYR A 63 9.67 22.90 2.99
CA TYR A 63 9.48 21.52 2.52
C TYR A 63 8.00 21.31 2.27
N THR A 64 7.61 21.01 1.02
CA THR A 64 6.20 20.68 0.73
C THR A 64 6.02 19.18 0.52
N PRO A 65 5.07 18.56 1.24
CA PRO A 65 4.79 17.13 1.18
C PRO A 65 4.30 16.62 -0.20
N ARG A 66 4.66 15.39 -0.58
CA ARG A 66 4.22 14.70 -1.82
C ARG A 66 3.43 13.39 -1.57
N LEU A 67 2.55 13.05 -2.53
CA LEU A 67 1.20 12.47 -2.49
C LEU A 67 0.91 11.18 -1.75
N VAL A 68 -0.28 11.17 -1.14
CA VAL A 68 -1.07 9.99 -0.81
C VAL A 68 -2.56 10.30 -1.01
N SER A 69 -3.28 9.55 -1.85
CA SER A 69 -4.74 9.67 -2.04
C SER A 69 -5.39 8.30 -2.00
N VAL A 70 -6.30 8.09 -1.05
CA VAL A 70 -7.21 6.94 -1.03
C VAL A 70 -8.53 7.36 -0.40
N ASP A 71 -9.64 6.99 -1.01
CA ASP A 71 -10.99 7.09 -0.45
C ASP A 71 -11.78 5.83 -0.83
N PHE A 72 -11.85 4.87 0.11
CA PHE A 72 -13.03 4.03 0.37
C PHE A 72 -12.75 3.09 1.57
N GLN A 73 -13.75 2.30 1.99
CA GLN A 73 -13.69 1.34 3.11
C GLN A 73 -13.35 -0.08 2.61
N GLY A 74 -12.24 -0.67 3.08
CA GLY A 74 -11.78 -2.02 2.74
C GLY A 74 -11.97 -3.05 3.87
N ARG A 75 -11.60 -4.32 3.61
CA ARG A 75 -11.63 -5.40 4.62
C ARG A 75 -10.31 -5.42 5.39
N MET A 76 -10.36 -5.63 6.70
CA MET A 76 -9.21 -5.33 7.58
C MET A 76 -8.89 -6.51 8.51
N SER A 77 -7.65 -6.55 9.00
CA SER A 77 -7.08 -7.64 9.81
C SER A 77 -7.81 -7.84 11.15
N LYS A 78 -7.92 -9.09 11.62
CA LYS A 78 -8.48 -9.46 12.93
C LYS A 78 -7.70 -8.91 14.14
N TYR A 79 -6.47 -8.43 13.91
CA TYR A 79 -5.60 -7.85 14.94
C TYR A 79 -5.84 -6.34 15.14
N LEU A 80 -6.74 -5.75 14.34
CA LEU A 80 -7.11 -4.34 14.43
C LEU A 80 -8.52 -4.19 15.00
N CYS A 81 -8.66 -3.33 16.02
CA CYS A 81 -9.93 -2.93 16.61
C CYS A 81 -10.35 -1.57 16.02
N LEU A 82 -10.93 -1.61 14.83
CA LEU A 82 -11.33 -0.41 14.10
C LEU A 82 -12.78 -0.07 14.33
N GLU A 83 -13.04 1.22 14.40
CA GLU A 83 -14.40 1.76 14.32
C GLU A 83 -14.49 2.44 12.96
N ASP A 84 -15.01 1.74 11.96
CA ASP A 84 -15.01 2.17 10.55
C ASP A 84 -15.65 3.55 10.32
N GLN A 85 -16.54 3.97 11.22
CA GLN A 85 -17.18 5.28 11.21
C GLN A 85 -16.25 6.43 11.66
N LYS A 86 -15.05 6.13 12.17
CA LYS A 86 -14.07 7.12 12.61
C LYS A 86 -13.01 7.34 11.52
N PRO A 87 -13.06 8.47 10.78
CA PRO A 87 -12.05 8.85 9.78
C PRO A 87 -10.60 8.68 10.28
N TYR A 88 -10.37 9.02 11.55
CA TYR A 88 -9.08 8.96 12.20
C TYR A 88 -8.48 7.55 12.30
N HIS A 89 -9.32 6.50 12.37
CA HIS A 89 -8.88 5.10 12.45
C HIS A 89 -8.51 4.56 11.07
N SER A 90 -9.45 4.62 10.11
CA SER A 90 -9.23 4.09 8.76
C SER A 90 -8.08 4.80 8.05
N SER A 91 -7.96 6.12 8.21
CA SER A 91 -6.88 6.90 7.61
C SER A 91 -5.49 6.51 8.11
N ALA A 92 -5.36 6.06 9.36
CA ALA A 92 -4.09 5.58 9.90
C ALA A 92 -3.62 4.30 9.20
N VAL A 93 -4.56 3.42 8.86
CA VAL A 93 -4.28 2.18 8.12
C VAL A 93 -3.89 2.48 6.67
N TYR A 94 -4.64 3.37 6.00
CA TYR A 94 -4.26 3.82 4.65
C TYR A 94 -2.89 4.49 4.65
N ALA A 95 -2.63 5.41 5.57
CA ALA A 95 -1.33 6.06 5.69
C ALA A 95 -0.20 5.04 5.91
N SER A 96 -0.44 4.00 6.71
CA SER A 96 0.51 2.91 6.93
C SER A 96 0.77 2.14 5.63
N ALA A 97 -0.29 1.82 4.88
CA ALA A 97 -0.19 1.16 3.58
C ALA A 97 0.62 2.00 2.58
N ILE A 98 0.36 3.30 2.50
CA ILE A 98 1.05 4.19 1.58
C ILE A 98 2.50 4.43 2.00
N HIS A 99 2.76 4.49 3.30
CA HIS A 99 4.13 4.43 3.82
C HIS A 99 4.85 3.19 3.28
N SER A 100 4.27 2.00 3.43
CA SER A 100 4.89 0.75 2.99
C SER A 100 5.14 0.72 1.47
N ILE A 101 4.14 0.99 0.62
CA ILE A 101 4.32 0.94 -0.84
C ILE A 101 5.23 2.05 -1.39
N SER A 102 5.49 3.10 -0.61
CA SER A 102 6.42 4.18 -0.98
C SER A 102 7.86 3.96 -0.52
N LEU A 103 8.12 2.94 0.30
CA LEU A 103 9.50 2.62 0.72
C LEU A 103 10.44 2.35 -0.47
N PRO A 104 10.07 1.59 -1.52
CA PRO A 104 10.99 1.27 -2.61
C PRO A 104 11.58 2.50 -3.29
N PHE A 105 10.79 3.56 -3.47
CA PHE A 105 11.23 4.84 -4.06
C PHE A 105 12.20 5.60 -3.17
N ARG A 106 12.17 5.32 -1.87
CA ARG A 106 13.00 5.96 -0.84
C ARG A 106 14.24 5.14 -0.53
N MET A 107 14.33 3.87 -0.91
CA MET A 107 15.51 3.05 -0.62
C MET A 107 16.74 3.63 -1.33
N GLN A 108 17.79 3.93 -0.56
CA GLN A 108 19.03 4.42 -1.17
C GLN A 108 19.76 3.26 -1.87
N PRO A 109 20.20 3.43 -3.12
CA PRO A 109 21.04 2.45 -3.78
C PRO A 109 22.37 2.32 -3.02
N LEU A 110 22.82 1.09 -2.80
CA LEU A 110 24.11 0.82 -2.15
C LEU A 110 25.24 1.38 -3.01
N GLY A 111 26.09 2.21 -2.41
CA GLY A 111 27.36 2.58 -3.01
C GLY A 111 28.30 1.37 -3.10
N PRO A 112 29.32 1.40 -3.99
CA PRO A 112 30.24 0.28 -4.20
C PRO A 112 30.99 -0.20 -2.94
N SER A 113 31.05 0.64 -1.90
CA SER A 113 31.77 0.41 -0.64
C SER A 113 30.86 0.03 0.54
N ALA A 114 29.55 -0.13 0.33
CA ALA A 114 28.61 -0.43 1.41
C ALA A 114 28.74 -1.89 1.89
N GLN A 115 29.06 -2.09 3.17
CA GLN A 115 29.29 -3.42 3.76
C GLN A 115 28.03 -4.11 4.27
N LEU A 116 26.94 -3.36 4.52
CA LEU A 116 25.68 -3.86 5.07
C LEU A 116 24.51 -3.20 4.34
N SER A 117 23.50 -4.00 3.97
CA SER A 117 22.24 -3.51 3.42
C SER A 117 21.09 -3.82 4.35
N TYR A 118 20.37 -2.79 4.76
CA TYR A 118 19.15 -2.89 5.59
C TYR A 118 17.87 -2.88 4.74
N THR A 119 18.03 -2.64 3.44
CA THR A 119 16.96 -2.59 2.46
C THR A 119 17.35 -3.35 1.18
N CYS A 120 16.39 -3.77 0.36
CA CYS A 120 16.63 -4.23 -1.00
C CYS A 120 15.37 -4.08 -1.85
N GLY A 121 15.54 -4.09 -3.18
CA GLY A 121 14.42 -3.96 -4.13
C GLY A 121 14.01 -2.51 -4.39
N ALA A 122 14.94 -1.56 -4.22
CA ALA A 122 14.75 -0.17 -4.60
C ALA A 122 14.31 -0.09 -6.07
N VAL A 123 13.27 0.70 -6.33
CA VAL A 123 12.63 0.87 -7.63
C VAL A 123 12.08 2.29 -7.67
N ASP A 124 12.15 2.97 -8.82
CA ASP A 124 11.52 4.28 -8.97
C ASP A 124 10.03 4.16 -9.38
N VAL A 125 9.28 5.27 -9.27
CA VAL A 125 7.84 5.27 -9.59
C VAL A 125 7.58 4.89 -11.06
N ASN A 126 8.45 5.31 -11.98
CA ASN A 126 8.29 5.03 -13.40
C ASN A 126 8.51 3.54 -13.70
N GLU A 127 9.55 2.94 -13.13
CA GLU A 127 9.81 1.50 -13.20
C GLU A 127 8.63 0.71 -12.63
N LEU A 128 8.09 1.12 -11.47
CA LEU A 128 6.91 0.49 -10.89
C LEU A 128 5.70 0.54 -11.82
N VAL A 129 5.40 1.70 -12.40
CA VAL A 129 4.31 1.86 -13.37
C VAL A 129 4.54 1.00 -14.62
N GLN A 130 5.76 0.94 -15.15
CA GLN A 130 6.07 0.10 -16.30
C GLN A 130 5.96 -1.40 -16.00
N MET A 131 6.32 -1.82 -14.79
CA MET A 131 6.16 -3.22 -14.35
C MET A 131 4.71 -3.61 -14.19
N LEU A 132 3.89 -2.74 -13.58
CA LEU A 132 2.54 -3.10 -13.15
C LEU A 132 1.44 -2.75 -14.17
N ALA A 133 1.60 -1.62 -14.85
CA ALA A 133 0.68 -1.14 -15.87
C ALA A 133 1.23 -1.35 -17.28
N GLY A 134 2.53 -1.19 -17.52
CA GLY A 134 3.12 -1.17 -18.88
C GLY A 134 3.17 -2.52 -19.62
N GLN A 135 2.81 -3.64 -18.97
CA GLN A 135 2.88 -4.98 -19.56
C GLN A 135 1.55 -5.39 -20.25
N ALA A 136 1.38 -6.69 -20.48
CA ALA A 136 0.36 -7.32 -21.35
C ALA A 136 -1.07 -6.75 -21.30
N ARG A 137 -1.55 -6.25 -20.15
CA ARG A 137 -2.93 -5.77 -19.99
C ARG A 137 -3.10 -4.25 -19.98
N GLN A 138 -2.01 -3.47 -20.01
CA GLN A 138 -2.06 -2.00 -19.94
C GLN A 138 -2.94 -1.45 -18.81
N ASN A 139 -3.03 -2.20 -17.71
CA ASN A 139 -4.01 -1.93 -16.66
C ASN A 139 -3.52 -0.80 -15.75
N MET A 140 -4.26 0.30 -15.73
CA MET A 140 -3.95 1.49 -14.92
C MET A 140 -4.55 1.45 -13.51
N VAL A 141 -5.36 0.42 -13.18
CA VAL A 141 -6.02 0.28 -11.88
C VAL A 141 -5.46 -0.92 -11.15
N MET A 142 -5.03 -0.69 -9.90
CA MET A 142 -4.38 -1.69 -9.06
C MET A 142 -5.16 -1.88 -7.77
N THR A 143 -5.12 -3.09 -7.24
CA THR A 143 -5.58 -3.37 -5.88
C THR A 143 -4.44 -3.19 -4.89
N LEU A 144 -4.77 -2.68 -3.71
CA LEU A 144 -3.85 -2.49 -2.60
C LEU A 144 -4.25 -3.44 -1.48
N ASP A 145 -3.33 -4.33 -1.09
CA ASP A 145 -3.50 -5.20 0.07
C ASP A 145 -2.47 -4.87 1.15
N ILE A 146 -2.80 -5.17 2.40
CA ILE A 146 -1.90 -5.02 3.54
C ILE A 146 -1.97 -6.19 4.53
N ALA A 147 -0.88 -6.40 5.25
CA ALA A 147 -0.84 -7.15 6.51
C ALA A 147 -0.33 -6.19 7.60
N MET A 148 -1.20 -5.85 8.55
CA MET A 148 -0.96 -4.87 9.61
C MET A 148 -1.55 -5.34 10.95
N PRO A 149 -0.70 -5.68 11.94
CA PRO A 149 0.73 -6.01 11.79
C PRO A 149 0.95 -7.24 10.89
N ALA A 150 2.08 -7.29 10.20
CA ALA A 150 2.48 -8.48 9.45
C ALA A 150 2.97 -9.61 10.38
N PRO A 151 2.59 -10.88 10.13
CA PRO A 151 3.03 -12.02 10.94
C PRO A 151 4.54 -12.28 10.83
N ALA A 152 5.08 -13.05 11.78
CA ALA A 152 6.44 -13.54 11.73
C ALA A 152 6.61 -14.60 10.62
N LEU A 153 7.81 -14.68 10.01
CA LEU A 153 8.10 -15.57 8.88
C LEU A 153 8.19 -17.05 9.27
N SER A 154 8.64 -17.32 10.50
CA SER A 154 9.05 -18.66 10.96
C SER A 154 8.16 -19.22 12.05
N ASP A 155 6.94 -18.70 12.20
CA ASP A 155 6.06 -19.20 13.24
C ASP A 155 5.37 -20.48 12.76
N ILE A 156 5.94 -21.62 13.15
CA ILE A 156 5.38 -22.96 12.96
C ILE A 156 3.95 -23.04 13.54
N GLN A 157 3.57 -22.13 14.44
CA GLN A 157 2.26 -22.06 15.08
C GLN A 157 1.29 -21.12 14.34
N CYS A 158 1.77 -20.16 13.56
CA CYS A 158 0.94 -19.34 12.69
C CYS A 158 0.61 -20.16 11.43
N ARG A 159 -0.55 -20.84 11.45
CA ARG A 159 -1.03 -21.72 10.37
C ARG A 159 -1.16 -21.06 8.99
N GLN A 160 -0.94 -19.75 8.88
CA GLN A 160 -1.18 -18.96 7.67
C GLN A 160 0.09 -18.23 7.25
N SER A 161 0.45 -18.38 5.97
CA SER A 161 1.61 -17.70 5.39
C SER A 161 1.45 -16.17 5.41
N LEU A 162 2.55 -15.42 5.24
CA LEU A 162 2.50 -13.96 5.08
C LEU A 162 1.53 -13.52 3.98
N LEU A 163 1.46 -14.29 2.88
CA LEU A 163 0.57 -14.02 1.75
C LEU A 163 -0.91 -14.16 2.11
N GLU A 164 -1.26 -15.11 2.97
CA GLU A 164 -2.64 -15.32 3.44
C GLU A 164 -3.12 -14.22 4.39
N ASN A 165 -2.20 -13.47 4.99
CA ASN A 165 -2.51 -12.36 5.91
C ASN A 165 -2.63 -11.01 5.18
N LEU A 166 -2.48 -10.99 3.85
CA LEU A 166 -2.72 -9.80 3.04
C LEU A 166 -4.21 -9.62 2.80
N HIS A 167 -4.76 -8.50 3.28
CA HIS A 167 -6.16 -8.13 3.13
C HIS A 167 -6.32 -6.91 2.22
N PRO A 168 -7.29 -6.94 1.29
CA PRO A 168 -7.50 -5.85 0.35
C PRO A 168 -8.12 -4.62 1.02
N LEU A 169 -7.49 -3.48 0.80
CA LEU A 169 -8.01 -2.16 1.13
C LEU A 169 -8.84 -1.55 -0.02
N THR A 170 -8.74 -2.13 -1.22
CA THR A 170 -9.56 -1.74 -2.37
C THR A 170 -10.95 -2.37 -2.25
N PRO A 171 -12.03 -1.60 -2.31
CA PRO A 171 -13.40 -2.11 -2.23
C PRO A 171 -13.85 -2.75 -3.54
N GLU A 172 -14.99 -3.44 -3.52
CA GLU A 172 -15.67 -3.94 -4.73
C GLU A 172 -14.76 -4.83 -5.61
N ILE A 173 -13.87 -5.60 -4.99
CA ILE A 173 -13.02 -6.56 -5.70
C ILE A 173 -13.57 -7.99 -5.53
N SER A 174 -13.28 -8.83 -6.52
CA SER A 174 -13.54 -10.27 -6.43
C SER A 174 -12.51 -10.96 -5.54
N GLU A 175 -12.95 -11.91 -4.73
CA GLU A 175 -12.10 -12.74 -3.89
C GLU A 175 -11.67 -14.02 -4.61
N ASN A 176 -10.46 -14.49 -4.31
CA ASN A 176 -9.92 -15.76 -4.81
C ASN A 176 -9.99 -15.90 -6.35
N VAL A 177 -9.59 -14.85 -7.06
CA VAL A 177 -9.54 -14.87 -8.52
C VAL A 177 -8.22 -15.45 -8.99
N GLU A 178 -8.29 -16.61 -9.62
CA GLU A 178 -7.18 -17.19 -10.36
C GLU A 178 -6.84 -16.31 -11.56
N ASP A 179 -5.66 -15.68 -11.53
CA ASP A 179 -5.20 -14.80 -12.61
C ASP A 179 -3.72 -15.00 -12.90
N MET A 180 -3.44 -15.89 -13.86
CA MET A 180 -2.08 -16.24 -14.29
C MET A 180 -1.31 -15.08 -14.94
N HIS A 181 -1.99 -13.98 -15.26
CA HIS A 181 -1.38 -12.78 -15.80
C HIS A 181 -1.21 -11.68 -14.75
N ALA A 182 -1.55 -11.95 -13.48
CA ALA A 182 -1.42 -10.97 -12.42
C ALA A 182 0.04 -10.51 -12.27
N LEU A 183 0.21 -9.22 -12.04
CA LEU A 183 1.51 -8.59 -11.80
C LEU A 183 1.43 -7.91 -10.45
N GLU A 184 2.50 -7.96 -9.66
CA GLU A 184 2.50 -7.34 -8.36
C GLU A 184 3.85 -6.74 -7.96
N SER A 185 3.77 -5.79 -7.04
CA SER A 185 4.90 -5.28 -6.29
C SER A 185 4.55 -5.36 -4.81
N MET A 186 5.36 -6.10 -4.07
CA MET A 186 5.19 -6.34 -2.65
C MET A 186 6.32 -5.68 -1.88
N THR A 187 5.97 -4.95 -0.83
CA THR A 187 6.91 -4.37 0.12
C THR A 187 6.70 -4.98 1.49
N ILE A 188 7.75 -5.54 2.07
CA ILE A 188 7.72 -6.14 3.41
C ILE A 188 8.74 -5.41 4.27
N HIS A 189 8.34 -4.97 5.46
CA HIS A 189 9.30 -4.34 6.36
C HIS A 189 9.03 -4.57 7.84
N GLY A 190 10.14 -4.64 8.59
CA GLY A 190 10.10 -4.88 10.02
C GLY A 190 9.63 -6.27 10.44
N VAL A 191 9.36 -7.21 9.53
CA VAL A 191 8.86 -8.54 9.92
C VAL A 191 9.84 -9.28 10.82
N PHE A 192 9.29 -10.13 11.69
CA PHE A 192 10.09 -10.96 12.59
C PHE A 192 10.48 -12.27 11.90
N GLY A 193 11.74 -12.66 12.06
CA GLY A 193 12.28 -13.95 11.65
C GLY A 193 12.40 -14.89 12.85
N SER A 194 13.39 -15.78 12.78
CA SER A 194 13.65 -16.74 13.84
C SER A 194 14.06 -16.08 15.17
N GLY A 195 13.54 -16.60 16.30
CA GLY A 195 13.92 -16.15 17.64
C GLY A 195 13.45 -14.74 18.02
N CYS A 196 12.29 -14.30 17.50
CA CYS A 196 11.67 -12.99 17.78
C CYS A 196 12.56 -11.78 17.44
N LYS A 197 13.54 -11.96 16.56
CA LYS A 197 14.37 -10.88 16.01
C LYS A 197 13.82 -10.43 14.67
N ARG A 198 14.15 -9.20 14.26
CA ARG A 198 13.80 -8.69 12.93
C ARG A 198 14.50 -9.53 11.87
N ALA A 199 13.76 -9.95 10.87
CA ALA A 199 14.26 -10.85 9.83
C ALA A 199 15.37 -10.18 9.02
N SER A 200 16.35 -10.97 8.61
CA SER A 200 17.31 -10.61 7.57
C SER A 200 16.63 -10.49 6.21
N LEU A 201 17.25 -9.75 5.28
CA LEU A 201 16.75 -9.62 3.92
C LEU A 201 16.65 -10.98 3.20
N SER A 202 17.58 -11.90 3.48
CA SER A 202 17.57 -13.26 2.95
C SER A 202 16.41 -14.09 3.53
N GLU A 203 16.18 -14.04 4.84
CA GLU A 203 15.05 -14.76 5.46
C GLU A 203 13.71 -14.32 4.84
N VAL A 204 13.51 -13.02 4.60
CA VAL A 204 12.28 -12.52 3.94
C VAL A 204 12.17 -13.02 2.51
N LYS A 205 13.26 -12.93 1.72
CA LYS A 205 13.27 -13.41 0.33
C LYS A 205 12.98 -14.90 0.24
N ASP A 206 13.63 -15.70 1.08
CA ASP A 206 13.48 -17.16 1.11
C ASP A 206 12.06 -17.55 1.55
N ALA A 207 11.48 -16.84 2.53
CA ALA A 207 10.11 -17.06 2.97
C ALA A 207 9.09 -16.74 1.87
N VAL A 208 9.23 -15.61 1.17
CA VAL A 208 8.34 -15.23 0.06
C VAL A 208 8.48 -16.21 -1.11
N GLN A 209 9.71 -16.58 -1.46
CA GLN A 209 9.99 -17.56 -2.51
C GLN A 209 9.38 -18.92 -2.18
N THR A 210 9.51 -19.35 -0.92
CA THR A 210 8.91 -20.60 -0.44
C THR A 210 7.38 -20.52 -0.52
N ALA A 211 6.78 -19.42 -0.05
CA ALA A 211 5.33 -19.22 -0.11
C ALA A 211 4.80 -19.31 -1.55
N TYR A 212 5.45 -18.67 -2.52
CA TYR A 212 5.07 -18.78 -3.94
C TYR A 212 5.36 -20.14 -4.57
N SER A 213 6.33 -20.91 -4.06
CA SER A 213 6.61 -22.26 -4.53
C SER A 213 5.54 -23.26 -4.06
N THR A 214 4.91 -23.00 -2.92
CA THR A 214 3.85 -23.84 -2.34
C THR A 214 2.43 -23.37 -2.66
N ALA A 215 2.26 -22.12 -3.09
CA ALA A 215 0.96 -21.55 -3.40
C ALA A 215 0.35 -22.21 -4.65
N ALA A 216 -0.96 -22.44 -4.61
CA ALA A 216 -1.71 -22.92 -5.77
C ALA A 216 -1.70 -21.88 -6.91
N GLU A 217 -1.68 -20.60 -6.53
CA GLU A 217 -1.71 -19.46 -7.43
C GLU A 217 -0.46 -18.60 -7.24
N ARG A 218 0.14 -18.16 -8.35
CA ARG A 218 1.23 -17.19 -8.32
C ARG A 218 1.03 -16.16 -9.43
N PRO A 219 1.41 -14.89 -9.18
CA PRO A 219 1.43 -13.89 -10.23
C PRO A 219 2.44 -14.29 -11.31
N ARG A 220 2.22 -13.78 -12.53
CA ARG A 220 3.19 -13.89 -13.63
C ARG A 220 4.54 -13.26 -13.26
N PHE A 221 4.48 -12.16 -12.51
CA PHE A 221 5.64 -11.41 -12.06
C PHE A 221 5.37 -10.83 -10.68
N SER A 222 6.34 -10.95 -9.79
CA SER A 222 6.33 -10.34 -8.46
C SER A 222 7.65 -9.62 -8.23
N HIS A 223 7.59 -8.30 -8.03
CA HIS A 223 8.71 -7.53 -7.52
C HIS A 223 8.65 -7.50 -5.98
N LEU A 224 9.77 -7.80 -5.32
CA LEU A 224 9.85 -7.80 -3.87
C LEU A 224 10.83 -6.72 -3.38
N SER A 225 10.31 -5.82 -2.54
CA SER A 225 11.09 -4.85 -1.78
C SER A 225 11.07 -5.19 -0.30
N VAL A 226 12.22 -5.12 0.36
CA VAL A 226 12.36 -5.48 1.78
C VAL A 226 13.10 -4.39 2.54
N ALA A 227 12.65 -4.07 3.75
CA ALA A 227 13.39 -3.24 4.70
C ALA A 227 13.36 -3.84 6.11
N GLN A 228 14.46 -3.74 6.87
CA GLN A 228 14.45 -4.22 8.25
C GLN A 228 13.72 -3.28 9.22
N CYS A 229 13.66 -1.97 8.90
CA CYS A 229 13.01 -0.99 9.74
C CYS A 229 11.48 -1.20 9.81
N PRO A 230 10.90 -1.41 11.01
CA PRO A 230 9.45 -1.45 11.17
C PRO A 230 8.83 -0.07 10.99
N LEU A 231 7.50 -0.02 10.85
CA LEU A 231 6.75 1.23 10.90
C LEU A 231 6.70 1.72 12.37
N PRO A 232 7.27 2.89 12.73
CA PRO A 232 7.05 3.44 14.06
C PRO A 232 5.62 3.96 14.21
N ILE A 233 5.09 3.91 15.42
CA ILE A 233 3.73 4.39 15.74
C ILE A 233 3.87 5.71 16.51
N PRO A 234 3.59 6.87 15.87
CA PRO A 234 3.83 8.19 16.44
C PRO A 234 2.80 8.59 17.49
N LEU A 235 3.07 9.65 18.25
CA LEU A 235 2.08 10.31 19.09
C LEU A 235 1.55 11.58 18.40
N PRO A 236 0.22 11.74 18.21
CA PRO A 236 -0.85 10.78 18.49
C PRO A 236 -1.04 9.75 17.37
N PHE A 237 -1.51 8.54 17.73
CA PHE A 237 -1.97 7.50 16.80
C PHE A 237 -3.23 6.84 17.37
N PRO A 238 -4.22 6.44 16.55
CA PRO A 238 -5.45 5.87 17.08
C PRO A 238 -5.19 4.53 17.79
N SER A 239 -5.96 4.26 18.84
CA SER A 239 -5.88 3.00 19.58
C SER A 239 -6.58 1.88 18.81
N ILE A 240 -5.93 1.39 17.76
CA ILE A 240 -6.48 0.41 16.81
C ILE A 240 -5.86 -0.97 16.97
N PHE A 241 -4.84 -1.14 17.80
CA PHE A 241 -4.19 -2.45 17.93
C PHE A 241 -4.91 -3.30 18.98
N GLY A 242 -5.20 -4.55 18.65
CA GLY A 242 -5.81 -5.48 19.60
C GLY A 242 -4.87 -5.88 20.74
N ASN A 243 -5.42 -6.53 21.77
CA ASN A 243 -4.67 -6.99 22.94
C ASN A 243 -3.67 -8.12 22.69
N LEU A 244 -3.67 -8.71 21.48
CA LEU A 244 -2.70 -9.70 21.01
C LEU A 244 -1.49 -9.08 20.30
N VAL A 245 -1.45 -7.75 20.14
CA VAL A 245 -0.35 -7.06 19.47
C VAL A 245 0.69 -6.61 20.50
N GLY A 246 1.90 -7.14 20.43
CA GLY A 246 3.03 -6.79 21.28
C GLY A 246 3.49 -5.33 21.12
N ARG A 247 4.42 -4.93 21.98
CA ARG A 247 4.97 -3.55 22.01
C ARG A 247 5.70 -3.15 20.72
N HIS A 248 6.22 -4.12 19.96
CA HIS A 248 6.89 -3.90 18.68
C HIS A 248 6.14 -4.57 17.51
N GLY A 249 4.84 -4.84 17.74
CA GLY A 249 3.91 -5.40 16.78
C GLY A 249 4.01 -6.90 16.60
N GLU A 250 4.64 -7.61 17.55
CA GLU A 250 4.61 -9.07 17.61
C GLU A 250 3.16 -9.56 17.72
N LEU A 251 2.77 -10.57 16.96
CA LEU A 251 1.47 -11.21 17.17
C LEU A 251 1.63 -12.30 18.23
N LEU A 252 0.84 -12.24 19.30
CA LEU A 252 0.94 -13.15 20.44
C LEU A 252 -0.28 -14.08 20.52
N ASP A 253 -0.07 -15.24 21.12
CA ASP A 253 -1.14 -16.23 21.35
C ASP A 253 -2.03 -15.89 22.55
N THR A 254 -1.50 -15.09 23.48
CA THR A 254 -2.20 -14.74 24.72
C THR A 254 -2.38 -13.23 24.82
N PRO A 255 -3.56 -12.76 25.30
CA PRO A 255 -3.83 -11.35 25.45
C PRO A 255 -2.95 -10.74 26.54
N ILE A 256 -2.32 -9.59 26.24
CA ILE A 256 -1.41 -8.90 27.17
C ILE A 256 -2.17 -7.96 28.11
N SER A 257 -3.40 -7.59 27.77
CA SER A 257 -4.17 -6.59 28.50
C SER A 257 -5.66 -6.91 28.52
N GLU A 258 -6.34 -6.45 29.57
CA GLU A 258 -7.80 -6.42 29.66
C GLU A 258 -8.42 -5.38 28.70
N SER A 259 -7.66 -4.34 28.32
CA SER A 259 -8.13 -3.38 27.31
C SER A 259 -8.23 -4.06 25.94
N ALA A 260 -9.39 -3.92 25.29
CA ALA A 260 -9.61 -4.48 23.96
C ALA A 260 -8.74 -3.82 22.88
N SER A 261 -8.39 -2.54 23.05
CA SER A 261 -7.59 -1.78 22.08
C SER A 261 -6.43 -1.01 22.72
N ARG A 262 -5.39 -0.78 21.90
CA ARG A 262 -4.09 -0.22 22.29
C ARG A 262 -3.59 0.76 21.22
N GLY A 263 -2.90 1.82 21.65
CA GLY A 263 -2.43 2.91 20.78
C GLY A 263 -0.92 3.11 20.88
N SER A 264 -0.44 4.32 20.54
CA SER A 264 1.00 4.63 20.51
C SER A 264 1.71 4.59 21.86
N LEU A 265 0.98 4.65 22.97
CA LEU A 265 1.59 4.52 24.29
C LEU A 265 2.00 3.08 24.60
N GLU A 266 1.32 2.09 24.03
CA GLU A 266 1.57 0.68 24.30
C GLU A 266 2.20 -0.06 23.11
N VAL A 267 2.07 0.44 21.89
CA VAL A 267 2.63 -0.14 20.66
C VAL A 267 3.52 0.90 20.01
N HIS A 268 4.83 0.65 19.99
CA HIS A 268 5.84 1.62 19.57
C HIS A 268 6.17 1.50 18.08
N SER A 269 6.07 0.29 17.53
CA SER A 269 6.32 0.02 16.12
C SER A 269 5.61 -1.25 15.71
N ILE A 270 5.39 -1.45 14.41
CA ILE A 270 4.78 -2.67 13.86
C ILE A 270 5.51 -3.17 12.61
N PRO A 271 5.57 -4.49 12.40
CA PRO A 271 5.88 -5.08 11.10
C PRO A 271 4.74 -4.82 10.12
N MET A 272 5.06 -4.65 8.84
CA MET A 272 4.09 -4.38 7.78
C MET A 272 4.45 -5.16 6.52
N ALA A 273 3.42 -5.57 5.79
CA ALA A 273 3.53 -5.94 4.39
C ALA A 273 2.44 -5.20 3.61
N ALA A 274 2.78 -4.70 2.42
CA ALA A 274 1.83 -4.06 1.53
C ALA A 274 2.09 -4.52 0.10
N ARG A 275 1.03 -4.70 -0.68
CA ARG A 275 1.09 -5.28 -2.01
C ARG A 275 0.19 -4.51 -2.98
N LEU A 276 0.78 -4.01 -4.05
CA LEU A 276 0.05 -3.52 -5.22
C LEU A 276 -0.08 -4.66 -6.22
N ARG A 277 -1.30 -4.95 -6.70
CA ARG A 277 -1.54 -6.00 -7.70
C ARG A 277 -2.37 -5.48 -8.86
N SER A 278 -1.90 -5.76 -10.07
CA SER A 278 -2.63 -5.61 -11.32
C SER A 278 -3.22 -6.98 -11.64
N SER A 279 -4.54 -7.12 -11.52
CA SER A 279 -5.24 -8.39 -11.68
C SER A 279 -6.70 -8.16 -12.06
N SER A 280 -7.33 -9.17 -12.67
CA SER A 280 -8.76 -9.22 -12.98
C SER A 280 -9.66 -9.16 -11.74
N CYS A 281 -9.13 -9.32 -10.52
CA CYS A 281 -9.92 -9.12 -9.29
C CYS A 281 -10.55 -7.72 -9.18
N VAL A 282 -10.03 -6.71 -9.87
CA VAL A 282 -10.58 -5.34 -9.90
C VAL A 282 -11.75 -5.16 -10.86
N LEU A 283 -12.14 -6.20 -11.61
CA LEU A 283 -13.23 -6.13 -12.59
C LEU A 283 -14.55 -5.58 -12.03
N PRO A 284 -15.09 -6.05 -10.88
CA PRO A 284 -16.39 -5.57 -10.42
C PRO A 284 -16.36 -4.07 -10.09
N PHE A 285 -15.25 -3.58 -9.54
CA PHE A 285 -15.02 -2.16 -9.30
C PHE A 285 -15.09 -1.36 -10.61
N LEU A 286 -14.40 -1.81 -11.67
CA LEU A 286 -14.40 -1.14 -12.97
C LEU A 286 -15.77 -1.19 -13.66
N GLU A 287 -16.44 -2.35 -13.61
CA GLU A 287 -17.77 -2.55 -14.18
C GLU A 287 -18.80 -1.63 -13.52
N ASN A 288 -18.78 -1.52 -12.19
CA ASN A 288 -19.67 -0.63 -11.46
C ASN A 288 -19.39 0.85 -11.81
N ARG A 289 -18.13 1.27 -11.93
CA ARG A 289 -17.81 2.65 -12.36
C ARG A 289 -18.25 2.92 -13.80
N LEU A 290 -18.06 1.96 -14.71
CA LEU A 290 -18.52 2.06 -16.09
C LEU A 290 -20.06 2.15 -16.17
N GLU A 291 -20.78 1.32 -15.42
CA GLU A 291 -22.24 1.35 -15.36
C GLU A 291 -22.74 2.70 -14.83
N ASN A 292 -22.15 3.18 -13.72
CA ASN A 292 -22.50 4.46 -13.14
C ASN A 292 -22.21 5.63 -14.10
N LEU A 293 -21.07 5.64 -14.79
CA LEU A 293 -20.75 6.67 -15.77
C LEU A 293 -21.74 6.64 -16.94
N ARG A 294 -22.10 5.44 -17.44
CA ARG A 294 -23.12 5.29 -18.49
C ARG A 294 -24.48 5.82 -18.05
N LYS A 295 -24.91 5.47 -16.84
CA LYS A 295 -26.23 5.82 -16.30
C LYS A 295 -26.35 7.30 -15.93
N PHE A 296 -25.34 7.84 -15.27
CA PHE A 296 -25.40 9.17 -14.66
C PHE A 296 -24.63 10.25 -15.41
N GLY A 297 -23.67 9.88 -16.27
CA GLY A 297 -22.89 10.83 -17.08
C GLY A 297 -23.27 10.85 -18.56
N ILE A 298 -23.38 9.68 -19.21
CA ILE A 298 -23.47 9.57 -20.68
C ILE A 298 -24.93 9.51 -21.18
N ALA A 299 -25.83 8.84 -20.46
CA ALA A 299 -27.20 8.65 -20.91
C ALA A 299 -27.91 9.98 -21.20
N ARG A 300 -28.80 9.98 -22.21
CA ARG A 300 -29.53 11.19 -22.57
C ARG A 300 -30.40 11.66 -21.39
N GLY A 301 -30.17 12.89 -20.94
CA GLY A 301 -30.86 13.46 -19.78
C GLY A 301 -30.36 12.91 -18.43
N ALA A 302 -29.14 12.38 -18.38
CA ALA A 302 -28.57 11.86 -17.15
C ALA A 302 -28.38 12.96 -16.09
N LEU A 303 -28.69 12.62 -14.83
CA LEU A 303 -28.70 13.55 -13.71
C LEU A 303 -27.34 14.20 -13.42
N GLY A 304 -26.24 13.50 -13.73
CA GLY A 304 -24.88 13.99 -13.51
C GLY A 304 -24.30 14.78 -14.67
N SER A 305 -24.98 14.87 -15.82
CA SER A 305 -24.45 15.55 -17.01
C SER A 305 -24.18 17.03 -16.78
N GLU A 306 -25.10 17.74 -16.12
CA GLU A 306 -24.92 19.17 -15.76
C GLU A 306 -23.81 19.37 -14.72
N LEU A 307 -23.67 18.43 -13.77
CA LEU A 307 -22.61 18.47 -12.75
C LEU A 307 -21.22 18.31 -13.39
N LEU A 308 -21.06 17.32 -14.28
CA LEU A 308 -19.81 17.09 -15.01
C LEU A 308 -19.44 18.29 -15.88
N ALA A 309 -20.42 18.88 -16.58
CA ALA A 309 -20.23 20.11 -17.34
C ALA A 309 -19.79 21.28 -16.44
N SER A 310 -20.36 21.41 -15.23
CA SER A 310 -19.95 22.43 -14.26
C SER A 310 -18.52 22.25 -13.74
N TRP A 311 -18.00 21.01 -13.77
CA TRP A 311 -16.61 20.68 -13.45
C TRP A 311 -15.67 20.87 -14.65
N GLY A 312 -16.20 21.24 -15.81
CA GLY A 312 -15.43 21.52 -17.03
C GLY A 312 -15.30 20.33 -17.98
N PHE A 313 -16.01 19.23 -17.77
CA PHE A 313 -16.01 18.08 -18.69
C PHE A 313 -17.08 18.26 -19.79
N GLY A 314 -16.63 18.26 -21.05
CA GLY A 314 -17.51 18.21 -22.21
C GLY A 314 -18.18 16.85 -22.38
N LYS A 315 -19.21 16.79 -23.21
CA LYS A 315 -19.90 15.52 -23.50
C LYS A 315 -18.95 14.49 -24.11
N ASP A 316 -18.12 14.93 -25.05
CA ASP A 316 -17.13 14.08 -25.72
C ASP A 316 -16.09 13.57 -24.72
N ASP A 317 -15.63 14.39 -23.77
CA ASP A 317 -14.69 13.96 -22.70
C ASP A 317 -15.28 12.82 -21.84
N VAL A 318 -16.57 12.92 -21.50
CA VAL A 318 -17.26 11.91 -20.67
C VAL A 318 -17.51 10.62 -21.47
N GLU A 319 -17.75 10.72 -22.78
CA GLU A 319 -17.85 9.57 -23.68
C GLU A 319 -16.49 8.86 -23.82
N ASP A 320 -15.40 9.61 -23.98
CA ASP A 320 -14.03 9.10 -24.03
C ASP A 320 -13.62 8.40 -22.72
N MET A 321 -14.03 8.94 -21.57
CA MET A 321 -13.87 8.27 -20.27
C MET A 321 -14.61 6.92 -20.25
N GLY A 322 -15.83 6.88 -20.79
CA GLY A 322 -16.62 5.66 -20.91
C GLY A 322 -15.98 4.61 -21.81
N GLU A 323 -15.42 5.02 -22.94
CA GLU A 323 -14.67 4.14 -23.83
C GLU A 323 -13.41 3.59 -23.15
N THR A 324 -12.68 4.46 -22.45
CA THR A 324 -11.48 4.08 -21.69
C THR A 324 -11.79 3.01 -20.64
N LEU A 325 -12.82 3.23 -19.82
CA LEU A 325 -13.27 2.24 -18.81
C LEU A 325 -13.76 0.94 -19.48
N SER A 326 -14.50 1.04 -20.58
CA SER A 326 -14.97 -0.14 -21.33
C SER A 326 -13.83 -0.97 -21.88
N ASN A 327 -12.76 -0.32 -22.37
CA ASN A 327 -11.56 -1.00 -22.83
C ASN A 327 -10.82 -1.70 -21.68
N MET A 328 -10.71 -1.07 -20.51
CA MET A 328 -10.12 -1.73 -19.33
C MET A 328 -10.89 -2.97 -18.90
N VAL A 329 -12.23 -2.88 -18.80
CA VAL A 329 -13.09 -4.02 -18.45
C VAL A 329 -12.91 -5.15 -19.45
N ARG A 330 -12.90 -4.85 -20.76
CA ARG A 330 -12.68 -5.85 -21.81
C ARG A 330 -11.33 -6.55 -21.68
N THR A 331 -10.26 -5.80 -21.45
CA THR A 331 -8.89 -6.36 -21.36
C THR A 331 -8.67 -7.23 -20.12
N LEU A 332 -9.37 -6.95 -19.02
CA LEU A 332 -9.26 -7.73 -17.79
C LEU A 332 -10.20 -8.94 -17.74
N ASN A 333 -11.20 -9.00 -18.63
CA ASN A 333 -12.20 -10.07 -18.63
C ASN A 333 -11.59 -11.37 -19.19
N PRO A 334 -11.49 -12.45 -18.39
CA PRO A 334 -10.87 -13.70 -18.81
C PRO A 334 -11.60 -14.39 -19.98
N VAL A 335 -12.89 -14.08 -20.20
CA VAL A 335 -13.67 -14.68 -21.28
C VAL A 335 -13.24 -14.18 -22.67
N SER A 336 -12.56 -13.03 -22.77
CA SER A 336 -12.09 -12.54 -24.08
C SER A 336 -10.92 -13.34 -24.65
N GLU A 337 -10.14 -14.05 -23.81
CA GLU A 337 -9.01 -14.88 -24.27
C GLU A 337 -9.50 -16.20 -24.92
N LEU A 338 -10.66 -16.72 -24.52
CA LEU A 338 -11.24 -17.93 -25.10
C LEU A 338 -11.84 -17.75 -26.50
N SER A 339 -12.06 -16.50 -26.94
CA SER A 339 -12.63 -16.22 -28.27
C SER A 339 -11.59 -15.94 -29.35
N SER A 340 -10.28 -15.88 -29.03
CA SER A 340 -9.24 -15.61 -30.05
C SER A 340 -8.51 -16.86 -30.55
N ASP A 341 -8.66 -18.00 -29.88
CA ASP A 341 -8.04 -19.29 -30.28
C ASP A 341 -8.97 -20.19 -31.09
N SER A 342 -10.11 -19.65 -31.53
CA SER A 342 -11.04 -20.31 -32.44
C SER A 342 -11.15 -19.55 -33.76
N ASP A 343 -10.11 -19.61 -34.57
CA ASP A 343 -10.14 -19.36 -36.02
C ASP A 343 -9.21 -20.33 -36.76
#